data_AF-A0A923N6Y6-F1
#
_entry.id   AF-A0A923N6Y6-F1
#
_cell.length_a   1.000
_cell.length_b   1.000
_cell.length_c   1.000
_cell.angle_alpha   90.00
_cell.angle_beta   90.00
_cell.angle_gamma   90.00
#
_symmetry.space_group_name_H-M   'P 1'
#
loop_
_entity.id
_entity.type
_entity.pdbx_description
1 polymer ?
#
loop_
_entity_poly.entity_id
_entity_poly.type
_entity_poly.pdbx_seq_one_letter_code
_entity_poly.pdbx_strand_id
1 'polypeptide(L)'
;MSKHLYQTVPLAKRSLLQRLLGQHPEENAVIELNNLLASKQIQKISRQEVGQIAQTYQTDFLRQFQRNMEEFYAVYLNHCLQDNILSQDELQSLKHLRGLLQLDERTVEGLHAKIGEQVYKASFEKAVADGRITPEEKAFLEKLEADLKLPEALAKKISEEVRGTFIQNYVASIIADERLSPSEEQELEAIAANLNVTLEVNEQTKRQLQQLKLYWALENAELPSIQPDILLQKSEKCYISIPGVKWHELRTVRHRTSYSGYSTSFRVAKGFYLRSGSYTPRSYSTDEMKLIDSGTLYLTSKRLIFAGSKKNSIIHLTKILSITPYSDGLEIGKDTGKSPLLQLPNRTDVFSIMLERLLRERA
;
A
#
# COMPACT_ATOMS: atom_id res chain seq x y z
N MET A 1 -25.78 -23.38 -10.05
CA MET A 1 -27.19 -23.06 -9.72
C MET A 1 -27.38 -21.57 -9.88
N SER A 2 -28.01 -21.14 -10.98
CA SER A 2 -28.31 -19.72 -11.21
C SER A 2 -29.27 -19.23 -10.11
N LYS A 3 -28.79 -18.38 -9.20
CA LYS A 3 -29.71 -17.53 -8.45
C LYS A 3 -30.49 -16.74 -9.50
N HIS A 4 -31.80 -16.91 -9.57
CA HIS A 4 -32.65 -16.00 -10.33
C HIS A 4 -32.38 -14.59 -9.80
N LEU A 5 -31.98 -13.67 -10.69
CA LEU A 5 -31.55 -12.33 -10.32
C LEU A 5 -32.61 -11.60 -9.49
N TYR A 6 -33.85 -11.64 -9.97
CA TYR A 6 -35.04 -11.24 -9.22
C TYR A 6 -35.68 -12.47 -8.58
N GLN A 7 -36.25 -12.29 -7.40
CA GLN A 7 -36.91 -13.35 -6.64
C GLN A 7 -38.37 -13.01 -6.43
N THR A 8 -39.26 -14.01 -6.46
CA THR A 8 -40.67 -13.78 -6.19
C THR A 8 -40.89 -13.42 -4.72
N VAL A 9 -41.61 -12.34 -4.49
CA VAL A 9 -41.91 -11.77 -3.17
C VAL A 9 -43.43 -11.81 -2.95
N PRO A 10 -43.92 -12.25 -1.77
CA PRO A 10 -45.35 -12.28 -1.49
C PRO A 10 -45.93 -10.86 -1.40
N LEU A 11 -47.15 -10.68 -1.88
CA LEU A 11 -47.86 -9.39 -1.83
C LEU A 11 -48.20 -9.00 -0.39
N ALA A 12 -48.13 -7.70 -0.10
CA ALA A 12 -48.57 -7.14 1.17
C ALA A 12 -50.08 -7.34 1.35
N LYS A 13 -50.45 -7.76 2.57
CA LYS A 13 -51.86 -8.01 2.92
C LYS A 13 -52.61 -6.69 3.02
N ARG A 14 -53.85 -6.68 2.50
CA ARG A 14 -54.78 -5.54 2.69
C ARG A 14 -55.12 -5.35 4.16
N SER A 15 -55.09 -4.11 4.61
CA SER A 15 -55.62 -3.69 5.92
C SER A 15 -57.14 -3.87 5.99
N LEU A 16 -57.71 -3.84 7.20
CA LEU A 16 -59.17 -3.98 7.39
C LEU A 16 -59.96 -2.89 6.64
N LEU A 17 -59.51 -1.64 6.69
CA LEU A 17 -60.10 -0.52 5.95
C LEU A 17 -59.96 -0.69 4.43
N GLN A 18 -58.81 -1.15 3.96
CA GLN A 18 -58.59 -1.42 2.53
C GLN A 18 -59.49 -2.55 2.01
N ARG A 19 -59.73 -3.59 2.81
CA ARG A 19 -60.70 -4.65 2.45
C ARG A 19 -62.12 -4.11 2.35
N LEU A 20 -62.50 -3.24 3.29
CA LEU A 20 -63.83 -2.64 3.33
C LEU A 20 -64.07 -1.69 2.14
N LEU A 21 -63.02 -0.99 1.69
CA LEU A 21 -63.07 -0.03 0.58
C LEU A 21 -62.63 -0.61 -0.79
N GLY A 22 -62.32 -1.91 -0.86
CA GLY A 22 -61.84 -2.55 -2.09
C GLY A 22 -60.46 -2.09 -2.57
N GLN A 23 -59.71 -1.35 -1.75
CA GLN A 23 -58.40 -0.78 -2.10
C GLN A 23 -57.26 -1.79 -1.90
N HIS A 24 -56.19 -1.62 -2.67
CA HIS A 24 -54.97 -2.41 -2.58
C HIS A 24 -53.80 -1.54 -2.09
N PRO A 25 -52.80 -2.10 -1.38
CA PRO A 25 -51.54 -1.40 -1.11
C PRO A 25 -50.83 -1.04 -2.42
N GLU A 26 -50.46 0.22 -2.61
CA GLU A 26 -49.80 0.70 -3.84
C GLU A 26 -48.41 0.06 -4.04
N GLU A 27 -47.71 -0.25 -2.94
CA GLU A 27 -46.41 -0.95 -2.93
C GLU A 27 -46.49 -2.32 -3.62
N ASN A 28 -47.67 -2.96 -3.66
CA ASN A 28 -47.84 -4.24 -4.34
C ASN A 28 -47.64 -4.12 -5.86
N ALA A 29 -47.80 -2.93 -6.46
CA ALA A 29 -47.48 -2.73 -7.87
C ALA A 29 -45.98 -2.92 -8.14
N VAL A 30 -45.12 -2.43 -7.25
CA VAL A 30 -43.67 -2.63 -7.32
C VAL A 30 -43.30 -4.09 -7.10
N ILE A 31 -43.96 -4.76 -6.14
CA ILE A 31 -43.76 -6.19 -5.86
C ILE A 31 -44.18 -7.04 -7.07
N GLU A 32 -45.32 -6.75 -7.69
CA GLU A 32 -45.76 -7.46 -8.89
C GLU A 32 -44.81 -7.26 -10.07
N LEU A 33 -44.28 -6.05 -10.26
CA LEU A 33 -43.28 -5.81 -11.29
C LEU A 33 -42.01 -6.64 -11.03
N ASN A 34 -41.51 -6.67 -9.79
CA ASN A 34 -40.39 -7.55 -9.42
C ASN A 34 -40.71 -9.03 -9.71
N ASN A 35 -41.91 -9.49 -9.36
CA ASN A 35 -42.33 -10.87 -9.60
C ASN A 35 -42.42 -11.18 -11.09
N LEU A 36 -42.87 -10.22 -11.90
CA LEU A 36 -42.89 -10.32 -13.36
C LEU A 36 -41.46 -10.44 -13.91
N LEU A 37 -40.53 -9.60 -13.45
CA LEU A 37 -39.11 -9.65 -13.79
C LEU A 37 -38.44 -10.97 -13.35
N ALA A 38 -38.90 -11.58 -12.25
CA ALA A 38 -38.44 -12.88 -11.78
C ALA A 38 -39.00 -14.06 -12.61
N SER A 39 -40.19 -13.90 -13.20
CA SER A 39 -40.93 -14.99 -13.83
C SER A 39 -40.40 -15.41 -15.20
N LYS A 40 -39.72 -14.52 -15.93
CA LYS A 40 -39.25 -14.77 -17.30
C LYS A 40 -38.13 -13.84 -17.71
N GLN A 41 -37.50 -14.14 -18.85
CA GLN A 41 -36.47 -13.31 -19.45
C GLN A 41 -37.01 -11.90 -19.78
N ILE A 42 -36.18 -10.88 -19.53
CA ILE A 42 -36.51 -9.47 -19.72
C ILE A 42 -37.11 -9.19 -21.10
N GLN A 43 -36.51 -9.70 -22.17
CA GLN A 43 -36.97 -9.47 -23.54
C GLN A 43 -38.38 -10.03 -23.83
N LYS A 44 -38.87 -10.99 -23.03
CA LYS A 44 -40.20 -11.60 -23.19
C LYS A 44 -41.30 -10.86 -22.42
N ILE A 45 -40.95 -9.85 -21.62
CA ILE A 45 -41.91 -9.06 -20.85
C ILE A 45 -42.45 -7.94 -21.75
N SER A 46 -43.76 -7.82 -21.89
CA SER A 46 -44.35 -6.77 -22.72
C SER A 46 -44.73 -5.52 -21.91
N ARG A 47 -44.82 -4.37 -22.58
CA ARG A 47 -45.35 -3.14 -21.97
C ARG A 47 -46.82 -3.29 -21.54
N GLN A 48 -47.58 -4.17 -22.18
CA GLN A 48 -48.97 -4.43 -21.82
C GLN A 48 -49.07 -5.08 -20.43
N GLU A 49 -48.18 -6.02 -20.11
CA GLU A 49 -48.15 -6.66 -18.80
C GLU A 49 -47.82 -5.68 -17.68
N VAL A 50 -46.86 -4.77 -17.91
CA VAL A 50 -46.57 -3.69 -16.95
C VAL A 50 -47.76 -2.72 -16.83
N GLY A 51 -48.44 -2.42 -17.94
CA GLY A 51 -49.65 -1.61 -17.95
C GLY A 51 -50.83 -2.25 -17.18
N GLN A 52 -50.97 -3.58 -17.24
CA GLN A 52 -51.99 -4.31 -16.47
C GLN A 52 -51.75 -4.20 -14.96
N ILE A 53 -50.49 -4.18 -14.51
CA ILE A 53 -50.15 -3.91 -13.10
C ILE A 53 -50.62 -2.50 -12.72
N ALA A 54 -50.27 -1.48 -13.51
CA ALA A 54 -50.70 -0.10 -13.26
C ALA A 54 -52.23 0.04 -13.19
N GLN A 55 -52.97 -0.66 -14.06
CA GLN A 55 -54.44 -0.69 -14.04
C GLN A 55 -55.00 -1.40 -12.80
N THR A 56 -54.41 -2.52 -12.40
CA THR A 56 -54.85 -3.33 -11.24
C THR A 56 -54.80 -2.52 -9.94
N TYR A 57 -53.74 -1.72 -9.77
CA TYR A 57 -53.53 -0.91 -8.58
C TYR A 57 -53.98 0.55 -8.75
N GLN A 58 -54.48 0.94 -9.93
CA GLN A 58 -54.95 2.28 -10.26
C GLN A 58 -53.92 3.39 -9.94
N THR A 59 -52.64 3.10 -10.17
CA THR A 59 -51.53 4.00 -9.83
C THR A 59 -50.51 4.10 -10.97
N ASP A 60 -49.90 5.27 -11.13
CA ASP A 60 -48.70 5.47 -11.95
C ASP A 60 -47.44 5.16 -11.13
N PHE A 61 -47.33 3.90 -10.72
CA PHE A 61 -46.26 3.45 -9.82
C PHE A 61 -44.86 3.63 -10.43
N LEU A 62 -44.74 3.65 -11.76
CA LEU A 62 -43.47 3.88 -12.45
C LEU A 62 -42.92 5.28 -12.17
N ARG A 63 -43.79 6.29 -12.03
CA ARG A 63 -43.40 7.65 -11.64
C ARG A 63 -43.34 7.85 -10.14
N GLN A 64 -44.23 7.22 -9.37
CA GLN A 64 -44.26 7.36 -7.92
C GLN A 64 -43.06 6.67 -7.24
N PHE A 65 -42.64 5.51 -7.76
CA PHE A 65 -41.57 4.68 -7.19
C PHE A 65 -40.32 4.66 -8.08
N GLN A 66 -39.88 5.83 -8.55
CA GLN A 66 -38.70 5.98 -9.43
C GLN A 66 -37.45 5.29 -8.88
N ARG A 67 -37.18 5.41 -7.58
CA ARG A 67 -36.03 4.76 -6.92
C ARG A 67 -36.04 3.24 -7.08
N ASN A 68 -37.21 2.61 -7.02
CA ASN A 68 -37.33 1.16 -7.22
C ASN A 68 -37.08 0.78 -8.69
N MET A 69 -37.51 1.62 -9.63
CA MET A 69 -37.24 1.41 -11.05
C MET A 69 -35.74 1.52 -11.36
N GLU A 70 -35.08 2.55 -10.80
CA GLU A 70 -33.63 2.70 -10.85
C GLU A 70 -32.92 1.48 -10.24
N GLU A 71 -33.40 0.96 -9.11
CA GLU A 71 -32.84 -0.21 -8.45
C GLU A 71 -32.98 -1.48 -9.29
N PHE A 72 -34.15 -1.74 -9.89
CA PHE A 72 -34.31 -2.89 -10.81
C PHE A 72 -33.33 -2.77 -11.99
N TYR A 73 -33.23 -1.59 -12.59
CA TYR A 73 -32.28 -1.38 -13.68
C TYR A 73 -30.83 -1.61 -13.22
N ALA A 74 -30.44 -1.04 -12.08
CA ALA A 74 -29.11 -1.18 -11.50
C ALA A 74 -28.75 -2.63 -11.16
N VAL A 75 -29.70 -3.41 -10.63
CA VAL A 75 -29.52 -4.84 -10.32
C VAL A 75 -29.29 -5.64 -11.61
N TYR A 76 -30.05 -5.36 -12.67
CA TYR A 76 -29.86 -6.00 -13.97
C TYR A 76 -28.54 -5.60 -14.63
N LEU A 77 -28.19 -4.32 -14.60
CA LEU A 77 -26.92 -3.83 -15.15
C LEU A 77 -25.73 -4.49 -14.44
N ASN A 78 -25.74 -4.56 -13.11
CA ASN A 78 -24.70 -5.26 -12.36
C ASN A 78 -24.58 -6.74 -12.73
N HIS A 79 -25.71 -7.42 -12.97
CA HIS A 79 -25.70 -8.81 -13.42
C HIS A 79 -25.04 -8.95 -14.79
N CYS A 80 -25.39 -8.09 -15.74
CA CYS A 80 -24.79 -8.08 -17.08
C CYS A 80 -23.31 -7.70 -17.08
N LEU A 81 -22.78 -7.14 -15.99
CA LEU A 81 -21.37 -6.75 -15.89
C LEU A 81 -20.53 -7.71 -15.08
N GLN A 82 -21.06 -8.87 -14.67
CA GLN A 82 -20.31 -9.84 -13.85
C GLN A 82 -19.10 -10.45 -14.57
N ASP A 83 -19.19 -10.59 -15.89
CA ASP A 83 -18.10 -11.09 -16.75
C ASP A 83 -17.27 -9.97 -17.38
N ASN A 84 -17.54 -8.71 -16.99
CA ASN A 84 -16.94 -7.50 -17.56
C ASN A 84 -17.13 -7.35 -19.07
N ILE A 85 -18.20 -7.91 -19.66
CA ILE A 85 -18.51 -7.78 -21.08
C ILE A 85 -20.01 -7.56 -21.24
N LEU A 86 -20.41 -6.50 -21.96
CA LEU A 86 -21.82 -6.35 -22.35
C LEU A 86 -22.05 -6.95 -23.72
N SER A 87 -22.69 -8.12 -23.76
CA SER A 87 -23.09 -8.73 -25.02
C SER A 87 -24.19 -7.91 -25.73
N GLN A 88 -24.35 -8.11 -27.04
CA GLN A 88 -25.42 -7.46 -27.79
C GLN A 88 -26.82 -7.79 -27.23
N ASP A 89 -27.02 -9.04 -26.77
CA ASP A 89 -28.28 -9.47 -26.18
C ASP A 89 -28.57 -8.78 -24.84
N GLU A 90 -27.54 -8.50 -24.04
CA GLU A 90 -27.68 -7.75 -22.79
C GLU A 90 -27.94 -6.28 -23.04
N LEU A 91 -27.28 -5.67 -24.03
CA LEU A 91 -27.58 -4.30 -24.45
C LEU A 91 -29.03 -4.16 -24.93
N GLN A 92 -29.55 -5.12 -25.68
CA GLN A 92 -30.96 -5.13 -26.08
C GLN A 92 -31.88 -5.32 -24.87
N SER A 93 -31.52 -6.21 -23.94
CA SER A 93 -32.29 -6.44 -22.72
C SER A 93 -32.32 -5.22 -21.80
N LEU A 94 -31.20 -4.51 -21.64
CA LEU A 94 -31.08 -3.25 -20.91
C LEU A 94 -31.91 -2.14 -21.57
N LYS A 95 -31.86 -2.03 -22.91
CA LYS A 95 -32.67 -1.08 -23.67
C LYS A 95 -34.16 -1.36 -23.49
N HIS A 96 -34.55 -2.63 -23.53
CA HIS A 96 -35.92 -3.05 -23.32
C HIS A 96 -36.38 -2.78 -21.88
N LEU A 97 -35.56 -3.14 -20.89
CA LEU A 97 -35.83 -2.90 -19.47
C LEU A 97 -36.00 -1.41 -19.18
N ARG A 98 -35.13 -0.53 -19.70
CA ARG A 98 -35.31 0.93 -19.63
C ARG A 98 -36.69 1.34 -20.13
N GLY A 99 -37.12 0.77 -21.26
CA GLY A 99 -38.43 1.06 -21.85
C GLY A 99 -39.62 0.55 -21.03
N LEU A 100 -39.48 -0.60 -20.34
CA LEU A 100 -40.50 -1.12 -19.42
C LEU A 100 -40.62 -0.25 -18.16
N LEU A 101 -39.49 0.19 -17.62
CA LEU A 101 -39.39 0.98 -16.40
C LEU A 101 -39.62 2.48 -16.60
N GLN A 102 -39.73 2.94 -17.86
CA GLN A 102 -39.89 4.35 -18.25
C GLN A 102 -38.78 5.27 -17.71
N LEU A 103 -37.56 4.77 -17.62
CA LEU A 103 -36.41 5.57 -17.17
C LEU A 103 -35.93 6.51 -18.28
N ASP A 104 -35.69 7.76 -17.90
CA ASP A 104 -35.11 8.76 -18.80
C ASP A 104 -33.62 8.48 -19.05
N GLU A 105 -33.08 9.13 -20.08
CA GLU A 105 -31.71 8.89 -20.53
C GLU A 105 -30.67 9.32 -19.49
N ARG A 106 -30.89 10.46 -18.81
CA ARG A 106 -29.93 11.01 -17.84
C ARG A 106 -29.82 10.11 -16.62
N THR A 107 -30.94 9.56 -16.17
CA THR A 107 -30.96 8.60 -15.05
C THR A 107 -30.20 7.33 -15.41
N VAL A 108 -30.42 6.78 -16.60
CA VAL A 108 -29.69 5.59 -17.07
C VAL A 108 -28.20 5.88 -17.23
N GLU A 109 -27.82 7.02 -17.82
CA GLU A 109 -26.42 7.47 -17.92
C GLU A 109 -25.76 7.58 -16.54
N GLY A 110 -26.46 8.13 -15.55
CA GLY A 110 -25.96 8.22 -14.17
C GLY A 110 -25.75 6.85 -13.52
N LEU A 111 -26.65 5.88 -13.76
CA LEU A 111 -26.50 4.51 -13.28
C LEU A 111 -25.33 3.78 -13.96
N HIS A 112 -25.18 3.95 -15.28
CA HIS A 112 -24.05 3.41 -16.05
C HIS A 112 -22.72 4.01 -15.59
N ALA A 113 -22.65 5.32 -15.39
CA ALA A 113 -21.44 5.97 -14.87
C ALA A 113 -21.06 5.41 -13.49
N LYS A 114 -22.03 5.31 -12.57
CA LYS A 114 -21.77 4.87 -11.19
C LYS A 114 -21.37 3.39 -11.09
N ILE A 115 -22.07 2.51 -11.80
CA ILE A 115 -21.79 1.06 -11.78
C ILE A 115 -20.56 0.75 -12.65
N GLY A 116 -20.51 1.35 -13.84
CA GLY A 116 -19.42 1.19 -14.78
C GLY A 116 -18.09 1.71 -14.23
N GLU A 117 -18.07 2.80 -13.45
CA GLU A 117 -16.87 3.27 -12.76
C GLU A 117 -16.24 2.17 -11.90
N GLN A 118 -17.04 1.45 -11.11
CA GLN A 118 -16.54 0.38 -10.24
C GLN A 118 -15.97 -0.79 -11.03
N VAL A 119 -16.70 -1.22 -12.07
CA VAL A 119 -16.30 -2.35 -12.93
C VAL A 119 -15.05 -2.00 -13.75
N TYR A 120 -15.01 -0.81 -14.32
CA TYR A 120 -13.88 -0.31 -15.10
C TYR A 120 -12.64 -0.15 -14.22
N LYS A 121 -12.77 0.47 -13.04
CA LYS A 121 -11.67 0.58 -12.07
C LYS A 121 -11.11 -0.77 -11.69
N ALA A 122 -11.95 -1.73 -11.30
CA ALA A 122 -11.50 -3.07 -10.92
C ALA A 122 -10.84 -3.83 -12.08
N SER A 123 -11.32 -3.65 -13.31
CA SER A 123 -10.71 -4.24 -14.50
C SER A 123 -9.35 -3.59 -14.83
N PHE A 124 -9.25 -2.27 -14.67
CA PHE A 124 -8.01 -1.53 -14.86
C PHE A 124 -6.95 -1.91 -13.82
N GLU A 125 -7.35 -2.07 -12.54
CA GLU A 125 -6.48 -2.56 -11.47
C GLU A 125 -5.90 -3.94 -11.77
N LYS A 126 -6.69 -4.84 -12.36
CA LYS A 126 -6.21 -6.16 -12.82
C LYS A 126 -5.22 -6.04 -13.97
N ALA A 127 -5.52 -5.19 -14.95
CA ALA A 127 -4.63 -4.97 -16.08
C ALA A 127 -3.28 -4.38 -15.67
N VAL A 128 -3.24 -3.51 -14.65
CA VAL A 128 -2.00 -2.88 -14.18
C VAL A 128 -1.25 -3.76 -13.15
N ALA A 129 -1.81 -4.89 -12.73
CA ALA A 129 -1.31 -5.67 -11.59
C ALA A 129 0.13 -6.17 -11.75
N ASP A 130 0.60 -6.37 -12.99
CA ASP A 130 1.97 -6.79 -13.30
C ASP A 130 2.91 -5.60 -13.64
N GLY A 131 2.42 -4.36 -13.46
CA GLY A 131 3.15 -3.14 -13.77
C GLY A 131 3.26 -2.82 -15.25
N ARG A 132 2.49 -3.50 -16.11
CA ARG A 132 2.46 -3.31 -17.57
C ARG A 132 1.01 -3.25 -18.02
N ILE A 133 0.78 -2.69 -19.21
CA ILE A 133 -0.51 -2.79 -19.90
C ILE A 133 -0.19 -3.26 -21.31
N THR A 134 -0.59 -4.49 -21.61
CA THR A 134 -0.39 -5.09 -22.92
C THR A 134 -1.33 -4.46 -23.96
N PRO A 135 -1.02 -4.57 -25.27
CA PRO A 135 -1.94 -4.13 -26.33
C PRO A 135 -3.32 -4.80 -26.23
N GLU A 136 -3.37 -6.07 -25.83
CA GLU A 136 -4.61 -6.83 -25.64
C GLU A 136 -5.44 -6.29 -24.48
N GLU A 137 -4.82 -5.99 -23.34
CA GLU A 137 -5.48 -5.37 -22.19
C GLU A 137 -5.96 -3.96 -22.51
N LYS A 138 -5.16 -3.18 -23.23
CA LYS A 138 -5.55 -1.86 -23.69
C LYS A 138 -6.81 -1.93 -24.57
N ALA A 139 -6.82 -2.82 -25.56
CA ALA A 139 -7.98 -3.01 -26.44
C ALA A 139 -9.22 -3.51 -25.66
N PHE A 140 -9.03 -4.37 -24.67
CA PHE A 140 -10.09 -4.82 -23.77
C PHE A 140 -10.67 -3.65 -22.96
N LEU A 141 -9.83 -2.80 -22.36
CA LEU A 141 -10.26 -1.64 -21.58
C LEU A 141 -10.96 -0.60 -22.45
N GLU A 142 -10.48 -0.33 -23.66
CA GLU A 142 -11.14 0.57 -24.63
C GLU A 142 -12.53 0.05 -25.03
N LYS A 143 -12.65 -1.27 -25.26
CA LYS A 143 -13.95 -1.90 -25.52
C LYS A 143 -14.87 -1.79 -24.30
N LEU A 144 -14.36 -2.07 -23.11
CA LEU A 144 -15.13 -2.00 -21.87
C LEU A 144 -15.64 -0.58 -21.60
N GLU A 145 -14.81 0.43 -21.82
CA GLU A 145 -15.19 1.85 -21.73
C GLU A 145 -16.37 2.18 -22.66
N ALA A 146 -16.29 1.72 -23.93
CA ALA A 146 -17.34 1.93 -24.92
C ALA A 146 -18.64 1.18 -24.58
N ASP A 147 -18.53 -0.07 -24.15
CA ASP A 147 -19.67 -0.92 -23.76
C ASP A 147 -20.41 -0.32 -22.55
N LEU A 148 -19.66 0.19 -21.56
CA LEU A 148 -20.18 0.87 -20.37
C LEU A 148 -20.66 2.30 -20.63
N LYS A 149 -20.39 2.86 -21.81
CA LYS A 149 -20.69 4.25 -22.18
C LYS A 149 -20.16 5.25 -21.15
N LEU A 150 -18.96 5.01 -20.62
CA LEU A 150 -18.37 5.90 -19.63
C LEU A 150 -18.00 7.24 -20.28
N PRO A 151 -18.18 8.37 -19.58
CA PRO A 151 -17.65 9.64 -20.05
C PRO A 151 -16.11 9.56 -20.14
N GLU A 152 -15.53 10.01 -21.26
CA GLU A 152 -14.07 9.99 -21.50
C GLU A 152 -13.28 10.65 -20.34
N ALA A 153 -13.79 11.76 -19.79
CA ALA A 153 -13.18 12.44 -18.66
C ALA A 153 -13.12 11.58 -17.40
N LEU A 154 -14.14 10.74 -17.16
CA LEU A 154 -14.21 9.84 -16.02
C LEU A 154 -13.30 8.62 -16.23
N ALA A 155 -13.31 8.02 -17.42
CA ALA A 155 -12.40 6.92 -17.77
C ALA A 155 -10.93 7.34 -17.64
N LYS A 156 -10.57 8.52 -18.18
CA LYS A 156 -9.23 9.10 -18.06
C LYS A 156 -8.84 9.32 -16.60
N LYS A 157 -9.73 9.87 -15.78
CA LYS A 157 -9.50 10.09 -14.35
C LYS A 157 -9.23 8.77 -13.61
N ILE A 158 -10.07 7.75 -13.82
CA ILE A 158 -9.88 6.42 -13.21
C ILE A 158 -8.53 5.84 -13.63
N SER A 159 -8.21 5.93 -14.91
CA SER A 159 -6.97 5.43 -15.49
C SER A 159 -5.74 6.08 -14.85
N GLU A 160 -5.73 7.41 -14.68
CA GLU A 160 -4.66 8.14 -13.99
C GLU A 160 -4.56 7.78 -12.50
N GLU A 161 -5.71 7.67 -11.81
CA GLU A 161 -5.77 7.32 -10.39
C GLU A 161 -5.23 5.91 -10.11
N VAL A 162 -5.63 4.92 -10.91
CA VAL A 162 -5.21 3.52 -10.73
C VAL A 162 -3.71 3.37 -10.97
N ARG A 163 -3.18 3.96 -12.05
CA ARG A 163 -1.73 3.89 -12.34
C ARG A 163 -0.91 4.63 -11.29
N GLY A 164 -1.38 5.78 -10.82
CA GLY A 164 -0.73 6.54 -9.75
C GLY A 164 -0.71 5.75 -8.44
N THR A 165 -1.84 5.13 -8.07
CA THR A 165 -1.95 4.29 -6.87
C THR A 165 -1.03 3.08 -6.92
N PHE A 166 -0.93 2.41 -8.07
CA PHE A 166 -0.03 1.27 -8.25
C PHE A 166 1.42 1.64 -7.97
N ILE A 167 1.91 2.73 -8.58
CA ILE A 167 3.29 3.20 -8.39
C ILE A 167 3.53 3.63 -6.93
N GLN A 168 2.56 4.33 -6.32
CA GLN A 168 2.68 4.71 -4.91
C GLN A 168 2.79 3.49 -4.00
N ASN A 169 2.03 2.43 -4.26
CA ASN A 169 2.10 1.18 -3.50
C ASN A 169 3.44 0.46 -3.70
N TYR A 170 3.97 0.44 -4.93
CA TYR A 170 5.28 -0.15 -5.21
C TYR A 170 6.44 0.65 -4.55
N VAL A 171 6.37 1.97 -4.57
CA VAL A 171 7.32 2.82 -3.82
C VAL A 171 7.18 2.59 -2.31
N ALA A 172 5.96 2.42 -1.81
CA ALA A 172 5.72 2.11 -0.40
C ALA A 172 6.29 0.74 0.01
N SER A 173 6.25 -0.27 -0.86
CA SER A 173 6.88 -1.57 -0.58
C SER A 173 8.40 -1.45 -0.53
N ILE A 174 9.02 -0.72 -1.46
CA ILE A 174 10.47 -0.42 -1.40
C ILE A 174 10.84 0.27 -0.08
N ILE A 175 10.06 1.27 0.34
CA ILE A 175 10.29 1.98 1.60
C ILE A 175 10.14 1.05 2.81
N ALA A 176 9.15 0.15 2.78
CA ALA A 176 8.92 -0.83 3.84
C ALA A 176 10.03 -1.88 3.93
N ASP A 177 10.64 -2.24 2.79
CA ASP A 177 11.78 -3.15 2.70
C ASP A 177 13.11 -2.48 3.11
N GLU A 178 13.09 -1.16 3.31
CA GLU A 178 14.21 -0.32 3.76
C GLU A 178 15.46 -0.39 2.85
N ARG A 179 15.38 -0.98 1.66
CA ARG A 179 16.49 -1.10 0.69
C ARG A 179 15.95 -0.86 -0.71
N LEU A 180 16.82 -0.31 -1.56
CA LEU A 180 16.55 -0.16 -2.99
C LEU A 180 17.72 -0.73 -3.78
N SER A 181 17.51 -1.90 -4.35
CA SER A 181 18.46 -2.57 -5.24
C SER A 181 18.46 -1.96 -6.65
N PRO A 182 19.52 -2.17 -7.45
CA PRO A 182 19.54 -1.74 -8.84
C PRO A 182 18.45 -2.38 -9.70
N SER A 183 18.06 -3.62 -9.41
CA SER A 183 16.96 -4.30 -10.11
C SER A 183 15.60 -3.67 -9.81
N GLU A 184 15.34 -3.33 -8.54
CA GLU A 184 14.10 -2.64 -8.14
C GLU A 184 14.05 -1.20 -8.69
N GLU A 185 15.19 -0.52 -8.76
CA GLU A 185 15.29 0.82 -9.38
C GLU A 185 14.95 0.73 -10.88
N GLN A 186 15.54 -0.24 -11.59
CA GLN A 186 15.22 -0.49 -13.00
C GLN A 186 13.76 -0.89 -13.22
N GLU A 187 13.20 -1.70 -12.31
CA GLU A 187 11.81 -2.11 -12.36
C GLU A 187 10.87 -0.92 -12.12
N LEU A 188 11.16 -0.06 -11.14
CA LEU A 188 10.42 1.19 -10.89
C LEU A 188 10.38 2.09 -12.13
N GLU A 189 11.54 2.30 -12.77
CA GLU A 189 11.66 3.09 -13.99
C GLU A 189 10.87 2.46 -15.15
N ALA A 190 10.97 1.14 -15.31
CA ALA A 190 10.24 0.41 -16.34
C ALA A 190 8.72 0.48 -16.13
N ILE A 191 8.24 0.31 -14.90
CA ILE A 191 6.82 0.43 -14.54
C ILE A 191 6.33 1.85 -14.85
N ALA A 192 7.06 2.88 -14.43
CA ALA A 192 6.69 4.26 -14.68
C ALA A 192 6.57 4.56 -16.18
N ALA A 193 7.51 4.06 -16.98
CA ALA A 193 7.49 4.18 -18.43
C ALA A 193 6.32 3.41 -19.06
N ASN A 194 6.11 2.14 -18.70
CA ASN A 194 5.04 1.30 -19.25
C ASN A 194 3.65 1.84 -18.92
N LEU A 195 3.49 2.43 -17.73
CA LEU A 195 2.23 3.01 -17.29
C LEU A 195 2.06 4.48 -17.75
N ASN A 196 3.02 5.06 -18.47
CA ASN A 196 3.02 6.47 -18.87
C ASN A 196 2.72 7.42 -17.69
N VAL A 197 3.24 7.10 -16.51
CA VAL A 197 3.08 7.94 -15.32
C VAL A 197 4.35 8.75 -15.15
N THR A 198 4.18 10.07 -15.07
CA THR A 198 5.28 10.92 -14.62
C THR A 198 5.45 10.69 -13.13
N LEU A 199 6.62 10.20 -12.73
CA LEU A 199 7.02 10.10 -11.33
C LEU A 199 7.18 11.51 -10.74
N GLU A 200 6.06 12.14 -10.36
CA GLU A 200 6.06 13.36 -9.55
C GLU A 200 6.40 13.02 -8.11
N VAL A 201 7.62 12.55 -7.92
CA VAL A 201 8.16 12.22 -6.61
C VAL A 201 8.54 13.53 -5.95
N ASN A 202 7.92 13.84 -4.81
CA ASN A 202 8.32 15.00 -4.04
C ASN A 202 9.79 14.88 -3.60
N GLU A 203 10.42 16.01 -3.27
CA GLU A 203 11.85 16.02 -2.90
C GLU A 203 12.18 15.15 -1.68
N GLN A 204 11.22 14.93 -0.78
CA GLN A 204 11.41 14.08 0.39
C GLN A 204 11.52 12.60 0.00
N THR A 205 10.61 12.10 -0.84
CA THR A 205 10.63 10.71 -1.31
C THR A 205 11.86 10.45 -2.18
N LYS A 206 12.30 11.41 -3.00
CA LYS A 206 13.57 11.28 -3.74
C LYS A 206 14.76 11.08 -2.81
N ARG A 207 14.87 11.89 -1.75
CA ARG A 207 15.94 11.76 -0.75
C ARG A 207 15.87 10.42 -0.02
N GLN A 208 14.66 9.96 0.31
CA GLN A 208 14.47 8.64 0.93
C GLN A 208 14.97 7.53 -0.01
N LEU A 209 14.53 7.49 -1.26
CA LEU A 209 14.98 6.45 -2.22
C LEU A 209 16.51 6.49 -2.44
N GLN A 210 17.12 7.68 -2.53
CA GLN A 210 18.57 7.82 -2.59
C GLN A 210 19.27 7.23 -1.35
N GLN A 211 18.69 7.43 -0.18
CA GLN A 211 19.21 6.86 1.07
C GLN A 211 19.08 5.33 1.09
N LEU A 212 17.95 4.76 0.64
CA LEU A 212 17.77 3.31 0.56
C LEU A 212 18.73 2.66 -0.45
N LYS A 213 19.00 3.36 -1.56
CA LYS A 213 20.01 2.96 -2.56
C LYS A 213 21.41 2.94 -1.96
N LEU A 214 21.75 3.96 -1.17
CA LEU A 214 23.01 3.98 -0.43
C LEU A 214 23.11 2.80 0.53
N TYR A 215 22.07 2.52 1.31
CA TYR A 215 22.07 1.39 2.26
C TYR A 215 22.27 0.04 1.56
N TRP A 216 21.56 -0.19 0.45
CA TRP A 216 21.76 -1.41 -0.34
C TRP A 216 23.20 -1.52 -0.86
N ALA A 217 23.78 -0.42 -1.37
CA ALA A 217 25.15 -0.41 -1.88
C ALA A 217 26.17 -0.69 -0.78
N LEU A 218 25.98 -0.13 0.43
CA LEU A 218 26.83 -0.40 1.58
C LEU A 218 26.80 -1.86 2.03
N GLU A 219 25.74 -2.59 1.75
CA GLU A 219 25.61 -4.02 2.09
C GLU A 219 26.13 -4.95 1.00
N ASN A 220 25.95 -4.59 -0.28
CA ASN A 220 26.11 -5.52 -1.40
C ASN A 220 27.20 -5.12 -2.42
N ALA A 221 27.51 -3.83 -2.58
CA ALA A 221 28.52 -3.36 -3.54
C ALA A 221 29.92 -3.33 -2.92
N GLU A 222 30.98 -3.04 -3.69
CA GLU A 222 32.32 -2.86 -3.10
C GLU A 222 32.35 -1.60 -2.20
N LEU A 223 32.82 -1.75 -0.96
CA LEU A 223 32.91 -0.62 -0.03
C LEU A 223 33.99 0.37 -0.50
N PRO A 224 33.66 1.66 -0.68
CA PRO A 224 34.65 2.65 -1.09
C PRO A 224 35.67 2.86 0.03
N SER A 225 36.95 2.75 -0.30
CA SER A 225 38.02 3.07 0.63
C SER A 225 38.45 4.53 0.51
N ILE A 226 38.67 5.18 1.64
CA ILE A 226 39.20 6.55 1.75
C ILE A 226 40.65 6.52 2.24
N GLN A 227 41.40 7.57 1.93
CA GLN A 227 42.73 7.80 2.51
C GLN A 227 42.57 8.61 3.79
N PRO A 228 42.86 8.05 4.98
CA PRO A 228 42.71 8.77 6.24
C PRO A 228 43.99 9.55 6.59
N ASP A 229 43.85 10.50 7.51
CA ASP A 229 44.97 11.29 8.06
C ASP A 229 45.86 10.49 9.06
N ILE A 230 45.62 9.19 9.20
CA ILE A 230 46.32 8.29 10.11
C ILE A 230 47.09 7.22 9.34
N LEU A 231 48.19 6.75 9.94
CA LEU A 231 48.97 5.65 9.38
C LEU A 231 48.22 4.31 9.55
N LEU A 232 47.97 3.63 8.43
CA LEU A 232 47.33 2.33 8.39
C LEU A 232 48.37 1.20 8.34
N GLN A 233 47.97 0.00 8.78
CA GLN A 233 48.79 -1.21 8.62
C GLN A 233 48.85 -1.64 7.15
N LYS A 234 49.82 -2.49 6.81
CA LYS A 234 49.92 -3.08 5.47
C LYS A 234 48.60 -3.78 5.09
N SER A 235 48.10 -3.46 3.89
CA SER A 235 46.84 -3.96 3.34
C SER A 235 45.59 -3.68 4.20
N GLU A 236 45.63 -2.68 5.07
CA GLU A 236 44.46 -2.17 5.80
C GLU A 236 43.82 -1.04 4.97
N LYS A 237 42.52 -1.15 4.70
CA LYS A 237 41.74 -0.11 4.00
C LYS A 237 40.89 0.63 5.02
N CYS A 238 40.82 1.96 4.94
CA CYS A 238 39.88 2.76 5.72
C CYS A 238 38.62 3.00 4.89
N TYR A 239 37.44 2.87 5.48
CA TYR A 239 36.17 3.03 4.75
C TYR A 239 35.41 4.30 5.14
N ILE A 240 35.48 4.72 6.41
CA ILE A 240 34.86 5.97 6.85
C ILE A 240 35.69 6.65 7.95
N SER A 241 35.67 7.98 7.93
CA SER A 241 36.20 8.85 8.97
C SER A 241 35.08 9.78 9.43
N ILE A 242 34.84 9.84 10.73
CA ILE A 242 33.78 10.65 11.35
C ILE A 242 34.41 11.51 12.45
N PRO A 243 34.60 12.82 12.22
CA PRO A 243 35.09 13.74 13.24
C PRO A 243 33.99 14.05 14.26
N GLY A 244 34.38 14.53 15.44
CA GLY A 244 33.44 14.99 16.47
C GLY A 244 32.71 13.88 17.22
N VAL A 245 33.19 12.63 17.14
CA VAL A 245 32.64 11.49 17.89
C VAL A 245 32.98 11.65 19.38
N LYS A 246 31.99 11.45 20.23
CA LYS A 246 32.16 11.49 21.69
C LYS A 246 32.14 10.07 22.26
N TRP A 247 33.22 9.70 22.94
CA TRP A 247 33.31 8.41 23.61
C TRP A 247 32.85 8.56 25.07
N HIS A 248 31.80 7.84 25.42
CA HIS A 248 31.29 7.71 26.77
C HIS A 248 31.48 6.28 27.33
N GLU A 249 31.54 6.17 28.64
CA GLU A 249 31.44 4.90 29.36
C GLU A 249 30.26 4.95 30.34
N LEU A 250 29.47 3.88 30.38
CA LEU A 250 28.45 3.68 31.41
C LEU A 250 29.13 3.60 32.79
N ARG A 251 28.66 4.42 33.74
CA ARG A 251 29.00 4.25 35.16
C ARG A 251 28.10 3.18 35.75
N THR A 252 28.68 2.07 36.23
CA THR A 252 27.91 1.06 36.97
C THR A 252 27.41 1.65 38.29
N VAL A 253 26.13 2.00 38.38
CA VAL A 253 25.45 2.20 39.66
C VAL A 253 24.76 0.88 40.02
N ARG A 254 25.07 0.36 41.21
CA ARG A 254 24.51 -0.91 41.70
C ARG A 254 23.06 -0.71 42.12
N HIS A 255 22.13 -0.65 41.17
CA HIS A 255 20.70 -0.71 41.50
C HIS A 255 20.31 -2.15 41.85
N ARG A 256 20.14 -2.42 43.15
CA ARG A 256 19.49 -3.63 43.64
C ARG A 256 17.98 -3.42 43.55
N THR A 257 17.41 -3.69 42.38
CA THR A 257 15.97 -3.78 42.20
C THR A 257 15.63 -5.10 41.53
N SER A 258 15.12 -6.00 42.36
CA SER A 258 14.35 -7.17 41.93
C SER A 258 13.09 -6.70 41.22
N TYR A 259 12.88 -7.09 39.96
CA TYR A 259 11.58 -7.61 39.55
C TYR A 259 11.65 -8.41 38.25
N SER A 260 11.18 -9.64 38.37
CA SER A 260 10.48 -10.49 37.40
C SER A 260 10.22 -9.89 36.02
N GLY A 261 10.71 -10.57 34.99
CA GLY A 261 10.33 -10.35 33.59
C GLY A 261 11.26 -11.12 32.66
N TYR A 262 10.87 -12.34 32.32
CA TYR A 262 11.41 -13.23 31.27
C TYR A 262 12.66 -12.70 30.53
N SER A 263 13.86 -13.05 31.03
CA SER A 263 15.09 -12.90 30.27
C SER A 263 15.19 -14.02 29.25
N THR A 264 14.75 -13.75 28.03
CA THR A 264 15.00 -14.61 26.88
C THR A 264 16.11 -13.99 26.06
N SER A 265 17.35 -14.29 26.45
CA SER A 265 18.53 -14.13 25.60
C SER A 265 18.33 -14.94 24.31
N PHE A 266 18.16 -14.30 23.15
CA PHE A 266 18.15 -15.01 21.87
C PHE A 266 18.77 -14.26 20.69
N ARG A 267 19.61 -15.04 19.99
CA ARG A 267 20.01 -15.09 18.58
C ARG A 267 20.88 -13.99 17.94
N VAL A 268 22.13 -14.42 17.76
CA VAL A 268 23.07 -14.08 16.69
C VAL A 268 22.39 -14.14 15.31
N ALA A 269 22.57 -13.05 14.54
CA ALA A 269 22.25 -12.83 13.13
C ALA A 269 20.77 -12.86 12.68
N LYS A 270 20.15 -11.67 12.67
CA LYS A 270 19.28 -11.08 11.61
C LYS A 270 18.65 -9.78 12.13
N GLY A 271 18.80 -8.66 11.44
CA GLY A 271 17.87 -7.52 11.55
C GLY A 271 18.46 -6.23 12.15
N PHE A 272 18.94 -5.35 11.28
CA PHE A 272 18.81 -3.92 11.49
C PHE A 272 17.45 -3.51 10.95
N TYR A 273 16.48 -3.25 11.82
CA TYR A 273 15.33 -2.45 11.41
C TYR A 273 15.74 -1.01 11.62
N LEU A 274 16.06 -0.29 10.55
CA LEU A 274 16.01 1.18 10.56
C LEU A 274 14.53 1.58 10.46
N ARG A 275 13.70 1.07 11.37
CA ARG A 275 12.36 1.60 11.62
C ARG A 275 12.54 2.97 12.25
N SER A 276 12.78 3.95 11.39
CA SER A 276 12.52 5.35 11.65
C SER A 276 11.02 5.48 11.91
N GLY A 277 10.58 5.24 13.15
CA GLY A 277 9.20 5.55 13.52
C GLY A 277 8.57 4.89 14.75
N SER A 278 9.11 3.81 15.33
CA SER A 278 8.42 3.17 16.48
C SER A 278 9.31 2.75 17.64
N TYR A 279 10.52 3.28 17.71
CA TYR A 279 11.34 3.19 18.90
C TYR A 279 11.50 4.61 19.44
N THR A 280 10.80 4.94 20.53
CA THR A 280 11.27 6.03 21.40
C THR A 280 12.71 5.68 21.76
N PRO A 281 13.71 6.45 21.30
CA PRO A 281 15.06 6.25 21.80
C PRO A 281 14.95 6.29 23.32
N ARG A 282 15.45 5.28 24.03
CA ARG A 282 15.81 5.51 25.43
C ARG A 282 16.82 6.64 25.39
N SER A 283 16.37 7.87 25.65
CA SER A 283 17.28 8.89 26.11
C SER A 283 17.88 8.33 27.38
N TYR A 284 19.19 8.10 27.40
CA TYR A 284 19.86 7.84 28.66
C TYR A 284 19.44 8.95 29.63
N SER A 285 18.94 8.55 30.80
CA SER A 285 18.94 9.43 31.96
C SER A 285 20.36 9.98 32.04
N THR A 286 20.47 11.31 31.91
CA THR A 286 21.72 12.03 31.70
C THR A 286 22.70 11.86 32.88
N ASP A 287 22.28 11.20 33.96
CA ASP A 287 23.04 11.01 35.19
C ASP A 287 24.02 9.82 35.20
N GLU A 288 24.10 8.99 34.16
CA GLU A 288 24.90 7.74 34.20
C GLU A 288 26.06 7.62 33.17
N MET A 289 26.23 8.59 32.27
CA MET A 289 27.26 8.55 31.21
C MET A 289 28.45 9.46 31.55
N LYS A 290 29.66 8.89 31.64
CA LYS A 290 30.89 9.71 31.75
C LYS A 290 31.51 9.91 30.37
N LEU A 291 31.54 11.16 29.90
CA LEU A 291 32.34 11.54 28.73
C LEU A 291 33.83 11.29 29.04
N ILE A 292 34.44 10.39 28.29
CA ILE A 292 35.85 10.03 28.43
C ILE A 292 36.70 10.96 27.56
N ASP A 293 36.35 11.04 26.27
CA ASP A 293 37.12 11.77 25.27
C ASP A 293 36.25 12.10 24.05
N SER A 294 36.74 13.00 23.22
CA SER A 294 36.14 13.38 21.94
C SER A 294 37.21 13.37 20.85
N GLY A 295 36.83 12.99 19.63
CA GLY A 295 37.81 12.89 18.55
C GLY A 295 37.25 12.37 17.25
N THR A 296 38.13 11.81 16.42
CA THR A 296 37.77 11.24 15.12
C THR A 296 37.74 9.73 15.21
N LEU A 297 36.65 9.14 14.72
CA LEU A 297 36.50 7.69 14.61
C LEU A 297 36.76 7.24 13.17
N TYR A 298 37.61 6.24 13.01
CA TYR A 298 37.91 5.59 11.74
C TYR A 298 37.45 4.13 11.79
N LEU A 299 36.72 3.69 10.75
CA LEU A 299 36.41 2.28 10.52
C LEU A 299 37.31 1.76 9.40
N THR A 300 38.11 0.75 9.70
CA THR A 300 38.98 0.08 8.73
C THR A 300 38.56 -1.37 8.51
N SER A 301 39.16 -2.03 7.52
CA SER A 301 38.99 -3.46 7.25
C SER A 301 39.45 -4.37 8.38
N LYS A 302 40.12 -3.84 9.42
CA LYS A 302 40.66 -4.64 10.53
C LYS A 302 40.21 -4.12 11.90
N ARG A 303 39.98 -2.82 12.06
CA ARG A 303 39.90 -2.15 13.36
C ARG A 303 38.99 -0.92 13.34
N LEU A 304 38.40 -0.62 14.50
CA LEU A 304 37.94 0.71 14.86
C LEU A 304 39.10 1.46 15.51
N ILE A 305 39.38 2.68 15.04
CA ILE A 305 40.43 3.54 15.57
C ILE A 305 39.77 4.83 16.01
N PHE A 306 39.81 5.10 17.31
CA PHE A 306 39.38 6.36 17.90
C PHE A 306 40.61 7.21 18.18
N ALA A 307 40.77 8.29 17.41
CA ALA A 307 41.81 9.30 17.61
C ALA A 307 41.24 10.43 18.47
N GLY A 308 41.39 10.29 19.80
CA GLY A 308 40.84 11.23 20.78
C GLY A 308 41.78 12.39 21.08
N SER A 309 41.23 13.48 21.60
CA SER A 309 42.02 14.64 22.05
C SER A 309 42.91 14.32 23.25
N LYS A 310 42.53 13.34 24.09
CA LYS A 310 43.32 12.92 25.26
C LYS A 310 44.08 11.63 25.02
N LYS A 311 43.46 10.66 24.36
CA LYS A 311 44.07 9.36 24.08
C LYS A 311 43.54 8.72 22.81
N ASN A 312 44.39 7.92 22.19
CA ASN A 312 43.98 7.05 21.10
C ASN A 312 43.50 5.70 21.66
N SER A 313 42.48 5.13 21.04
CA SER A 313 41.95 3.81 21.38
C SER A 313 41.73 2.99 20.11
N ILE A 314 42.11 1.72 20.17
CA ILE A 314 42.00 0.79 19.04
C ILE A 314 41.17 -0.40 19.49
N ILE A 315 40.17 -0.76 18.70
CA ILE A 315 39.35 -1.95 18.90
C ILE A 315 39.47 -2.76 17.62
N HIS A 316 40.16 -3.90 17.69
CA HIS A 316 40.16 -4.80 16.55
C HIS A 316 38.75 -5.30 16.30
N LEU A 317 38.33 -5.34 15.03
CA LEU A 317 37.06 -5.96 14.65
C LEU A 317 37.02 -7.41 15.14
N THR A 318 38.20 -8.02 15.33
CA THR A 318 38.31 -9.37 15.85
C THR A 318 37.79 -9.57 17.28
N LYS A 319 37.69 -8.47 18.02
CA LYS A 319 37.42 -8.40 19.46
C LYS A 319 36.02 -7.86 19.77
N ILE A 320 35.24 -7.54 18.75
CA ILE A 320 33.86 -7.09 18.88
C ILE A 320 32.95 -8.33 18.94
N LEU A 321 32.19 -8.46 20.02
CA LEU A 321 31.21 -9.54 20.24
C LEU A 321 29.80 -9.11 19.85
N SER A 322 29.44 -7.86 20.12
CA SER A 322 28.11 -7.33 19.86
C SER A 322 28.15 -5.84 19.56
N ILE A 323 27.10 -5.38 18.89
CA ILE A 323 26.84 -3.97 18.61
C ILE A 323 25.44 -3.67 19.09
N THR A 324 25.26 -2.58 19.83
CA THR A 324 23.95 -2.10 20.25
C THR A 324 23.75 -0.68 19.73
N PRO A 325 22.90 -0.48 18.70
CA PRO A 325 22.67 0.83 18.10
C PRO A 325 21.74 1.71 18.93
N TYR A 326 21.97 3.02 18.86
CA TYR A 326 21.15 4.09 19.43
C TYR A 326 20.92 5.18 18.36
N SER A 327 19.95 6.07 18.58
CA SER A 327 19.61 7.13 17.61
C SER A 327 20.79 8.07 17.29
N ASP A 328 21.70 8.24 18.24
CA ASP A 328 22.83 9.18 18.19
C ASP A 328 24.18 8.47 18.37
N GLY A 329 24.23 7.13 18.31
CA GLY A 329 25.48 6.42 18.58
C GLY A 329 25.38 4.91 18.58
N LEU A 330 26.47 4.26 18.97
CA LEU A 330 26.62 2.81 19.03
C LEU A 330 27.39 2.41 20.28
N GLU A 331 26.93 1.38 20.98
CA GLU A 331 27.72 0.68 21.99
C GLU A 331 28.43 -0.52 21.37
N ILE A 332 29.72 -0.64 21.65
CA ILE A 332 30.57 -1.72 21.14
C ILE A 332 30.83 -2.70 22.27
N GLY A 333 30.17 -3.85 22.24
CA GLY A 333 30.44 -4.97 23.15
C GLY A 333 31.73 -5.66 22.77
N LYS A 334 32.72 -5.67 23.67
CA LYS A 334 34.03 -6.30 23.45
C LYS A 334 34.16 -7.63 24.18
N ASP A 335 35.12 -8.45 23.74
CA ASP A 335 35.49 -9.69 24.43
C ASP A 335 36.08 -9.44 25.83
N THR A 336 36.73 -8.29 26.01
CA THR A 336 37.43 -7.91 27.23
C THR A 336 37.33 -6.40 27.48
N GLY A 337 37.32 -6.03 28.76
CA GLY A 337 37.23 -4.63 29.20
C GLY A 337 35.83 -4.03 29.09
N LYS A 338 35.75 -2.70 29.20
CA LYS A 338 34.48 -1.96 29.17
C LYS A 338 33.97 -1.78 27.73
N SER A 339 32.65 -1.80 27.56
CA SER A 339 31.96 -1.47 26.30
C SER A 339 31.90 0.05 26.10
N PRO A 340 32.62 0.62 25.12
CA PRO A 340 32.51 2.05 24.83
C PRO A 340 31.18 2.36 24.13
N LEU A 341 30.53 3.45 24.56
CA LEU A 341 29.46 4.08 23.79
C LEU A 341 30.07 5.21 22.95
N LEU A 342 29.95 5.09 21.64
CA LEU A 342 30.40 6.08 20.66
C LEU A 342 29.18 6.88 20.21
N GLN A 343 29.09 8.14 20.60
CA GLN A 343 28.07 9.07 20.12
C GLN A 343 28.56 9.72 18.84
N LEU A 344 27.85 9.52 17.74
CA LEU A 344 28.20 10.00 16.40
C LEU A 344 27.36 11.26 16.08
N PRO A 345 27.98 12.35 15.62
CA PRO A 345 27.25 13.59 15.31
C PRO A 345 26.37 13.46 14.06
N ASN A 346 26.74 12.58 13.13
CA ASN A 346 25.99 12.27 11.92
C ASN A 346 26.37 10.87 11.41
N ARG A 347 25.60 10.36 10.43
CA ARG A 347 25.89 9.12 9.69
C ARG A 347 25.97 7.86 10.57
N THR A 348 25.24 7.82 11.69
CA THR A 348 25.17 6.66 12.59
C THR A 348 24.67 5.42 11.84
N ASP A 349 23.68 5.59 10.99
CA ASP A 349 23.12 4.59 10.08
C ASP A 349 24.19 3.98 9.15
N VAL A 350 24.88 4.82 8.37
CA VAL A 350 25.94 4.41 7.44
C VAL A 350 27.05 3.69 8.18
N PHE A 351 27.51 4.24 9.31
CA PHE A 351 28.55 3.62 10.13
C PHE A 351 28.13 2.24 10.64
N SER A 352 26.88 2.11 11.12
CA SER A 352 26.34 0.86 11.65
C SER A 352 26.30 -0.23 10.60
N ILE A 353 25.76 0.09 9.41
CA ILE A 353 25.65 -0.85 8.28
C ILE A 353 27.04 -1.33 7.85
N MET A 354 27.98 -0.40 7.69
CA MET A 354 29.35 -0.74 7.29
C MET A 354 30.06 -1.62 8.33
N LEU A 355 29.94 -1.27 9.62
CA LEU A 355 30.56 -2.03 10.69
C LEU A 355 29.96 -3.44 10.80
N GLU A 356 28.63 -3.58 10.72
CA GLU A 356 27.98 -4.89 10.72
C GLU A 356 28.46 -5.74 9.54
N ARG A 357 28.47 -5.19 8.33
CA ARG A 357 28.96 -5.89 7.14
C ARG A 357 30.39 -6.41 7.34
N LEU A 358 31.30 -5.58 7.82
CA LEU A 358 32.69 -5.98 8.05
C LEU A 358 32.83 -7.04 9.14
N LEU A 359 31.94 -7.07 10.14
CA LEU A 359 31.90 -8.15 11.12
C LEU A 359 31.36 -9.45 10.54
N ARG A 360 30.41 -9.40 9.60
CA ARG A 360 29.87 -10.58 8.90
C ARG A 360 30.90 -11.19 7.95
N GLU A 361 31.59 -10.37 7.15
CA GLU A 361 32.62 -10.83 6.20
C GLU A 361 33.86 -11.43 6.87
N ARG A 362 34.03 -11.20 8.18
CA ARG A 362 35.09 -11.79 8.99
C ARG A 362 34.78 -13.25 9.41
N ALA A 363 33.50 -13.56 9.62
CA ALA A 363 33.05 -14.87 10.10
C ALA A 363 33.17 -15.91 8.99
#